data_AF-G8NR66-F1
#
_entry.id   AF-G8NR66-F1
#
_cell.length_a   1.000
_cell.length_b   1.000
_cell.length_c   1.000
_cell.angle_alpha   90.00
_cell.angle_beta   90.00
_cell.angle_gamma   90.00
#
_symmetry.space_group_name_H-M   'P 1'
#
loop_
_entity.id
_entity.type
_entity.pdbx_description
1 polymer ?
#
loop_
_entity_poly.entity_id
_entity_poly.type
_entity_poly.pdbx_seq_one_letter_code
_entity_poly.pdbx_strand_id
1 'polypeptide(L)'
;MKPILLAALITLGCLSATTPSVGQVQSDGVVQTPNQNGPSNGRIPVFDVVLIKPNKSETQMQETQPPDGFGVKAISLEELIALAYNGTPFLLDSLIENAPKWAKSDRFDIEAKVDSSEMDTMKAVNNEDYFAAMMRGAPTTRMLMLQALLRDHFKLMAHFQTKDLSVYALTVLKGKLKLKESDTTDVLKTEARFSDGELTGRRMTLSILPPFLMMQLGKPVIDQTNLKGRYDFDLRWTPEGRSDEEAGANPPPGLLTAIQEELGLKLNATKGPAKVLVIDHVERPSEN
;
A
#
# COMPACT_ATOMS: atom_id res chain seq x y z
N MET A 1 -14.67 12.43 -10.74
CA MET A 1 -13.47 12.29 -11.57
C MET A 1 -12.44 11.49 -10.77
N LYS A 2 -12.15 10.25 -11.17
CA LYS A 2 -11.18 9.37 -10.49
C LYS A 2 -9.77 9.66 -11.03
N PRO A 3 -8.71 9.55 -10.21
CA PRO A 3 -7.34 9.82 -10.64
C PRO A 3 -6.86 8.71 -11.59
N ILE A 4 -6.22 9.11 -12.68
CA ILE A 4 -5.57 8.24 -13.66
C ILE A 4 -4.31 7.68 -12.99
N LEU A 5 -4.27 6.38 -12.72
CA LEU A 5 -3.04 5.71 -12.28
C LEU A 5 -2.04 5.70 -13.44
N LEU A 6 -0.90 6.35 -13.24
CA LEU A 6 0.24 6.30 -14.16
C LEU A 6 0.80 4.86 -14.16
N ALA A 7 0.73 4.18 -15.31
CA ALA A 7 1.29 2.85 -15.49
C ALA A 7 2.83 2.92 -15.49
N ALA A 8 3.48 2.38 -14.45
CA ALA A 8 4.92 2.16 -14.45
C ALA A 8 5.25 0.79 -15.06
N LEU A 9 5.87 0.78 -16.25
CA LEU A 9 6.56 -0.41 -16.76
C LEU A 9 7.95 -0.47 -16.12
N ILE A 10 8.26 -1.55 -15.40
CA ILE A 10 9.61 -1.81 -14.88
C ILE A 10 10.14 -3.05 -15.58
N THR A 11 11.13 -2.88 -16.47
CA THR A 11 11.93 -3.96 -17.04
C THR A 11 13.21 -4.12 -16.24
N LEU A 12 13.39 -5.26 -15.56
CA LEU A 12 14.60 -5.58 -14.81
C LEU A 12 15.61 -6.29 -15.72
N GLY A 13 16.75 -5.66 -15.95
CA GLY A 13 17.89 -6.23 -16.69
C GLY A 13 18.71 -7.17 -15.81
N CYS A 14 18.88 -8.42 -16.26
CA CYS A 14 19.72 -9.42 -15.61
C CYS A 14 21.21 -9.04 -15.66
N LEU A 15 21.90 -9.11 -14.52
CA LEU A 15 23.34 -9.32 -14.47
C LEU A 15 23.61 -10.68 -13.79
N SER A 16 24.22 -11.59 -14.55
CA SER A 16 24.70 -12.89 -14.09
C SER A 16 26.06 -12.74 -13.39
N ALA A 17 26.23 -13.39 -12.24
CA ALA A 17 27.55 -13.65 -11.66
C ALA A 17 27.60 -15.02 -10.99
N THR A 18 28.76 -15.63 -11.19
CA THR A 18 29.18 -17.02 -11.11
C THR A 18 29.26 -17.61 -9.69
N THR A 19 28.94 -18.90 -9.54
CA THR A 19 29.09 -19.68 -8.30
C THR A 19 30.54 -20.10 -8.04
N PRO A 20 30.88 -20.35 -6.75
CA PRO A 20 31.69 -21.54 -6.48
C PRO A 20 31.17 -22.41 -5.31
N SER A 21 31.19 -23.71 -5.59
CA SER A 21 31.53 -24.90 -4.78
C SER A 21 31.09 -25.03 -3.31
N VAL A 22 30.42 -26.16 -3.07
CA VAL A 22 29.98 -26.75 -1.81
C VAL A 22 31.17 -27.23 -0.95
N GLY A 23 31.12 -26.94 0.35
CA GLY A 23 31.87 -27.62 1.40
C GLY A 23 30.94 -27.90 2.58
N GLN A 24 30.79 -29.17 2.96
CA GLN A 24 30.01 -29.60 4.13
C GLN A 24 30.76 -29.31 5.43
N VAL A 25 30.09 -28.73 6.43
CA VAL A 25 30.40 -28.91 7.86
C VAL A 25 29.12 -28.92 8.70
N GLN A 26 29.19 -29.69 9.79
CA GLN A 26 28.20 -30.23 10.71
C GLN A 26 27.35 -29.23 11.51
N SER A 27 26.27 -29.81 12.03
CA SER A 27 25.35 -29.35 13.06
C SER A 27 26.05 -28.77 14.30
N ASP A 28 25.70 -27.54 14.66
CA ASP A 28 25.60 -27.13 16.06
C ASP A 28 24.54 -26.02 16.18
N GLY A 29 23.71 -26.15 17.22
CA GLY A 29 22.60 -25.26 17.49
C GLY A 29 23.07 -23.85 17.79
N VAL A 30 22.74 -22.92 16.90
CA VAL A 30 22.83 -21.48 17.15
C VAL A 30 21.47 -20.88 16.86
N VAL A 31 20.89 -20.24 17.87
CA VAL A 31 19.71 -19.38 17.78
C VAL A 31 20.01 -18.31 16.72
N GLN A 32 19.41 -18.43 15.55
CA GLN A 32 19.50 -17.40 14.52
C GLN A 32 18.62 -16.22 14.93
N THR A 33 19.27 -15.13 15.33
CA THR A 33 18.68 -13.80 15.37
C THR A 33 18.18 -13.41 13.98
N PRO A 34 17.02 -12.73 13.84
CA PRO A 34 16.51 -12.33 12.53
C PRO A 34 17.51 -11.43 11.79
N ASN A 35 17.73 -11.79 10.54
CA ASN A 35 18.64 -11.20 9.57
C ASN A 35 18.40 -9.68 9.43
N GLN A 36 19.39 -8.89 9.84
CA GLN A 36 19.39 -7.43 9.83
C GLN A 36 19.82 -6.87 8.46
N ASN A 37 18.98 -7.03 7.45
CA ASN A 37 19.15 -6.33 6.17
C ASN A 37 17.96 -5.40 5.89
N GLY A 38 17.73 -4.48 6.84
CA GLY A 38 17.04 -3.21 6.59
C GLY A 38 18.06 -2.14 6.14
N PRO A 39 17.61 -0.98 5.64
CA PRO A 39 18.53 0.07 5.20
C PRO A 39 19.40 0.55 6.36
N SER A 40 20.65 0.86 6.01
CA SER A 40 21.79 1.25 6.87
C SER A 40 21.42 1.98 8.18
N ASN A 41 21.89 1.42 9.30
CA ASN A 41 21.94 1.97 10.66
C ASN A 41 20.65 2.10 11.48
N GLY A 42 19.51 1.52 11.10
CA GLY A 42 18.35 1.36 12.00
C GLY A 42 17.74 2.67 12.55
N ARG A 43 18.19 3.83 12.06
CA ARG A 43 17.67 5.16 12.38
C ARG A 43 16.78 5.59 11.24
N ILE A 44 15.53 5.90 11.54
CA ILE A 44 14.59 6.50 10.59
C ILE A 44 15.04 7.96 10.38
N PRO A 45 15.31 8.41 9.14
CA PRO A 45 15.58 9.82 8.86
C PRO A 45 14.44 10.71 9.35
N VAL A 46 14.70 11.98 9.62
CA VAL A 46 13.66 12.93 10.03
C VAL A 46 13.70 14.16 9.15
N PHE A 47 12.56 14.82 8.98
CA PHE A 47 12.56 16.11 8.32
C PHE A 47 13.17 17.15 9.26
N ASP A 48 14.16 17.89 8.77
CA ASP A 48 14.83 18.96 9.49
C ASP A 48 14.02 20.27 9.41
N VAL A 49 13.49 20.56 8.22
CA VAL A 49 12.63 21.73 7.98
C VAL A 49 11.25 21.27 7.57
N VAL A 50 10.22 21.69 8.30
CA VAL A 50 8.82 21.40 7.98
C VAL A 50 8.01 22.69 7.99
N LEU A 51 7.44 23.00 6.84
CA LEU A 51 6.57 24.14 6.61
C LEU A 51 5.15 23.65 6.37
N ILE A 52 4.19 24.14 7.16
CA ILE A 52 2.78 23.75 7.06
C ILE A 52 1.95 25.01 7.00
N LYS A 53 1.24 25.18 5.87
CA LYS A 53 0.41 26.36 5.62
C LYS A 53 -1.04 25.93 5.40
N PRO A 54 -2.03 26.61 6.01
CA PRO A 54 -3.43 26.40 5.64
C PRO A 54 -3.64 26.67 4.16
N ASN A 55 -4.31 25.75 3.46
CA ASN A 55 -4.69 25.91 2.07
C ASN A 55 -6.22 26.15 2.00
N LYS A 56 -6.62 27.24 1.32
CA LYS A 56 -8.03 27.61 1.10
C LYS A 56 -8.44 27.56 -0.38
N SER A 57 -7.55 27.13 -1.27
CA SER A 57 -7.85 27.01 -2.69
C SER A 57 -8.67 25.75 -2.97
N GLU A 58 -9.57 25.81 -3.94
CA GLU A 58 -10.37 24.67 -4.41
C GLU A 58 -9.57 23.72 -5.33
N THR A 59 -8.26 23.64 -5.13
CA THR A 59 -7.38 22.77 -5.91
C THR A 59 -7.44 21.34 -5.40
N GLN A 60 -7.30 20.38 -6.30
CA GLN A 60 -7.11 18.98 -5.91
C GLN A 60 -5.75 18.79 -5.23
N MET A 61 -5.67 17.76 -4.38
CA MET A 61 -4.43 17.36 -3.73
C MET A 61 -3.37 17.02 -4.80
N GLN A 62 -2.18 17.59 -4.63
CA GLN A 62 -1.06 17.37 -5.54
C GLN A 62 0.19 17.06 -4.72
N GLU A 63 0.60 15.80 -4.73
CA GLU A 63 1.88 15.39 -4.16
C GLU A 63 3.03 15.71 -5.12
N THR A 64 4.13 16.20 -4.57
CA THR A 64 5.43 16.30 -5.23
C THR A 64 6.46 15.53 -4.42
N GLN A 65 7.40 14.89 -5.11
CA GLN A 65 8.50 14.16 -4.50
C GLN A 65 9.81 14.86 -4.82
N PRO A 66 10.12 15.97 -4.13
CA PRO A 66 11.36 16.67 -4.37
C PRO A 66 12.54 15.81 -3.91
N PRO A 67 13.74 15.95 -4.52
CA PRO A 67 14.90 15.13 -4.17
C PRO A 67 15.35 15.27 -2.71
N ASP A 68 15.04 16.41 -2.08
CA ASP A 68 15.39 16.77 -0.71
C ASP A 68 14.27 16.51 0.31
N GLY A 69 13.15 15.88 -0.09
CA GLY A 69 12.12 15.53 0.89
C GLY A 69 10.75 15.22 0.32
N PHE A 70 9.72 15.81 0.92
CA PHE A 70 8.32 15.58 0.65
C PHE A 70 7.58 16.90 0.45
N GLY A 71 6.76 16.99 -0.59
CA GLY A 71 5.89 18.12 -0.84
C GLY A 71 4.47 17.66 -1.12
N VAL A 72 3.47 18.37 -0.61
CA VAL A 72 2.09 18.16 -1.00
C VAL A 72 1.29 19.44 -0.88
N LYS A 73 0.41 19.69 -1.84
CA LYS A 73 -0.54 20.80 -1.80
C LYS A 73 -1.95 20.31 -1.57
N ALA A 74 -2.73 21.12 -0.87
CA ALA A 74 -4.14 20.91 -0.61
C ALA A 74 -4.47 19.50 -0.07
N ILE A 75 -3.66 18.98 0.86
CA ILE A 75 -3.92 17.71 1.55
C ILE A 75 -4.76 17.93 2.80
N SER A 76 -5.72 17.06 3.06
CA SER A 76 -6.40 16.97 4.37
C SER A 76 -5.55 16.21 5.38
N LEU A 77 -5.82 16.41 6.68
CA LEU A 77 -5.15 15.61 7.71
C LEU A 77 -5.51 14.12 7.56
N GLU A 78 -6.74 13.79 7.17
CA GLU A 78 -7.15 12.40 6.97
C GLU A 78 -6.37 11.71 5.84
N GLU A 79 -6.18 12.39 4.71
CA GLU A 79 -5.36 11.88 3.60
C GLU A 79 -3.88 11.76 4.01
N LEU A 80 -3.36 12.68 4.82
CA LEU A 80 -2.00 12.60 5.34
C LEU A 80 -1.81 11.42 6.32
N ILE A 81 -2.79 11.18 7.19
CA ILE A 81 -2.84 10.00 8.06
C ILE A 81 -2.90 8.72 7.21
N ALA A 82 -3.74 8.70 6.16
CA ALA A 82 -3.81 7.57 5.25
C ALA A 82 -2.45 7.31 4.57
N LEU A 83 -1.76 8.34 4.08
CA LEU A 83 -0.40 8.19 3.53
C LEU A 83 0.58 7.60 4.55
N ALA A 84 0.52 8.05 5.79
CA ALA A 84 1.45 7.63 6.85
C ALA A 84 1.22 6.20 7.35
N TYR A 85 -0.03 5.71 7.34
CA TYR A 85 -0.38 4.40 7.91
C TYR A 85 -0.78 3.34 6.87
N ASN A 86 -1.20 3.75 5.69
CA ASN A 86 -1.64 2.89 4.59
C ASN A 86 -0.78 3.05 3.31
N GLY A 87 0.08 4.07 3.24
CA GLY A 87 0.97 4.31 2.10
C GLY A 87 0.29 4.98 0.89
N THR A 88 -1.03 5.14 0.93
CA THR A 88 -1.83 5.84 -0.08
C THR A 88 -2.72 6.87 0.64
N PRO A 89 -3.10 7.97 -0.01
CA PRO A 89 -3.97 8.99 0.61
C PRO A 89 -5.42 8.51 0.74
N PHE A 90 -5.69 7.24 0.45
CA PHE A 90 -7.01 6.64 0.51
C PHE A 90 -7.06 5.63 1.65
N LEU A 91 -7.85 5.96 2.66
CA LEU A 91 -8.29 5.03 3.68
C LEU A 91 -9.80 5.16 3.82
N LEU A 92 -10.50 4.05 4.00
CA LEU A 92 -11.96 4.10 4.14
C LEU A 92 -12.33 4.85 5.43
N ASP A 93 -13.33 5.73 5.37
CA ASP A 93 -13.85 6.44 6.54
C ASP A 93 -14.18 5.50 7.71
N SER A 94 -14.65 4.28 7.41
CA SER A 94 -14.95 3.25 8.42
C SER A 94 -13.73 2.69 9.16
N LEU A 95 -12.52 2.97 8.67
CA LEU A 95 -11.25 2.46 9.20
C LEU A 95 -10.48 3.51 10.01
N ILE A 96 -11.02 4.73 10.15
CA ILE A 96 -10.48 5.76 11.02
C ILE A 96 -11.58 6.18 11.99
N GLU A 97 -11.27 6.19 13.28
CA GLU A 97 -12.22 6.61 14.32
C GLU A 97 -11.70 7.79 15.11
N ASN A 98 -12.63 8.57 15.68
CA ASN A 98 -12.37 9.75 16.50
C ASN A 98 -11.59 10.88 15.80
N ALA A 99 -11.39 10.79 14.48
CA ALA A 99 -10.87 11.90 13.71
C ALA A 99 -11.82 13.11 13.84
N PRO A 100 -11.32 14.28 14.26
CA PRO A 100 -12.15 15.46 14.38
C PRO A 100 -12.63 15.90 13.00
N LYS A 101 -13.81 16.52 12.91
CA LYS A 101 -14.42 16.91 11.61
C LYS A 101 -13.49 17.73 10.72
N TRP A 102 -12.64 18.55 11.34
CA TRP A 102 -11.68 19.38 10.62
C TRP A 102 -10.59 18.59 9.90
N ALA A 103 -10.31 17.36 10.34
CA ALA A 103 -9.32 16.49 9.70
C ALA A 103 -9.70 16.15 8.25
N LYS A 104 -11.00 16.16 7.94
CA LYS A 104 -11.57 15.94 6.60
C LYS A 104 -11.76 17.21 5.79
N SER A 105 -11.97 18.37 6.43
CA SER A 105 -12.33 19.62 5.76
C SER A 105 -11.16 20.57 5.58
N ASP A 106 -10.31 20.71 6.59
CA ASP A 106 -9.19 21.62 6.55
C ASP A 106 -8.15 21.06 5.58
N ARG A 107 -7.46 21.94 4.86
CA ARG A 107 -6.45 21.60 3.87
C ARG A 107 -5.15 22.29 4.20
N PHE A 108 -4.05 21.64 3.86
CA PHE A 108 -2.70 22.11 4.14
C PHE A 108 -1.80 21.96 2.91
N ASP A 109 -0.91 22.93 2.75
CA ASP A 109 0.29 22.78 1.95
C ASP A 109 1.43 22.41 2.89
N ILE A 110 2.13 21.32 2.59
CA ILE A 110 3.23 20.80 3.39
C ILE A 110 4.47 20.71 2.52
N GLU A 111 5.55 21.34 2.98
CA GLU A 111 6.90 21.14 2.45
C GLU A 111 7.79 20.68 3.58
N ALA A 112 8.38 19.50 3.44
CA ALA A 112 9.21 18.88 4.45
C ALA A 112 10.54 18.46 3.81
N LYS A 113 11.65 18.85 4.40
CA LYS A 113 13.00 18.67 3.85
C LYS A 113 13.92 18.00 4.85
N VAL A 114 14.79 17.14 4.37
CA VAL A 114 15.89 16.59 5.17
C VAL A 114 17.08 17.55 5.14
N ASP A 115 18.03 17.37 6.06
CA ASP A 115 19.30 18.08 5.98
C ASP A 115 20.07 17.69 4.70
N SER A 116 20.89 18.62 4.19
CA SER A 116 21.71 18.40 3.00
C SER A 116 22.61 17.16 3.09
N SER A 117 23.05 16.78 4.30
CA SER A 117 23.84 15.57 4.54
C SER A 117 23.04 14.27 4.41
N GLU A 118 21.71 14.32 4.44
CA GLU A 118 20.80 13.17 4.32
C GLU A 118 20.21 13.01 2.91
N MET A 119 20.61 13.83 1.93
CA MET A 119 20.03 13.82 0.57
C MET A 119 20.15 12.46 -0.14
N ASP A 120 21.27 11.75 0.02
CA ASP A 120 21.43 10.43 -0.62
C ASP A 120 20.55 9.37 0.05
N THR A 121 20.34 9.47 1.36
CA THR A 121 19.35 8.66 2.09
C THR A 121 17.95 8.97 1.59
N MET A 122 17.61 10.26 1.42
CA MET A 122 16.28 10.65 0.93
C MET A 122 16.00 10.18 -0.48
N LYS A 123 17.00 10.21 -1.39
CA LYS A 123 16.87 9.58 -2.71
C LYS A 123 16.58 8.08 -2.60
N ALA A 124 17.25 7.37 -1.70
CA ALA A 124 16.99 5.95 -1.48
C ALA A 124 15.57 5.71 -0.92
N VAL A 125 15.08 6.58 -0.03
CA VAL A 125 13.70 6.54 0.48
C VAL A 125 12.67 6.80 -0.61
N ASN A 126 12.88 7.81 -1.45
CA ASN A 126 11.98 8.13 -2.56
C ASN A 126 11.96 7.03 -3.63
N ASN A 127 13.08 6.33 -3.81
CA ASN A 127 13.20 5.18 -4.68
C ASN A 127 12.88 3.86 -3.97
N GLU A 128 12.42 3.89 -2.72
CA GLU A 128 12.08 2.68 -1.98
C GLU A 128 10.94 1.97 -2.71
N ASP A 129 11.13 0.68 -2.97
CA ASP A 129 10.13 -0.14 -3.62
C ASP A 129 8.93 -0.36 -2.66
N TYR A 130 7.93 0.50 -2.83
CA TYR A 130 6.67 0.43 -2.12
C TYR A 130 6.00 -0.94 -2.22
N PHE A 131 6.07 -1.54 -3.42
CA PHE A 131 5.47 -2.85 -3.66
C PHE A 131 6.22 -3.93 -2.86
N ALA A 132 7.55 -3.92 -2.85
CA ALA A 132 8.35 -4.82 -2.03
C ALA A 132 8.09 -4.64 -0.52
N ALA A 133 7.92 -3.40 -0.04
CA ALA A 133 7.56 -3.12 1.35
C ALA A 133 6.18 -3.69 1.71
N MET A 134 5.18 -3.45 0.86
CA MET A 134 3.83 -4.00 1.02
C MET A 134 3.84 -5.54 1.03
N MET A 135 4.61 -6.17 0.15
CA MET A 135 4.75 -7.63 0.10
C MET A 135 5.41 -8.21 1.36
N ARG A 136 6.25 -7.44 2.05
CA ARG A 136 6.84 -7.82 3.35
C ARG A 136 5.92 -7.50 4.54
N GLY A 137 4.81 -6.76 4.32
CA GLY A 137 3.92 -6.31 5.38
C GLY A 137 4.57 -5.31 6.34
N ALA A 138 5.57 -4.57 5.87
CA ALA A 138 6.31 -3.58 6.65
C ALA A 138 6.01 -2.15 6.13
N PRO A 139 5.92 -1.13 7.01
CA PRO A 139 5.84 0.25 6.57
C PRO A 139 7.13 0.65 5.84
N THR A 140 7.01 1.49 4.81
CA THR A 140 8.18 2.10 4.16
C THR A 140 8.84 3.11 5.10
N THR A 141 10.09 3.46 4.82
CA THR A 141 10.79 4.53 5.54
C THR A 141 10.02 5.84 5.42
N ARG A 142 9.49 6.15 4.23
CA ARG A 142 8.63 7.33 4.00
C ARG A 142 7.40 7.35 4.90
N MET A 143 6.70 6.23 5.05
CA MET A 143 5.54 6.13 5.94
C MET A 143 5.93 6.48 7.39
N LEU A 144 7.06 5.94 7.87
CA LEU A 144 7.56 6.21 9.22
C LEU A 144 7.96 7.69 9.41
N MET A 145 8.57 8.32 8.40
CA MET A 145 8.87 9.76 8.42
C MET A 145 7.60 10.61 8.52
N LEU A 146 6.55 10.26 7.77
CA LEU A 146 5.25 10.96 7.83
C LEU A 146 4.54 10.74 9.17
N GLN A 147 4.65 9.55 9.78
CA GLN A 147 4.15 9.31 11.13
C GLN A 147 4.87 10.21 12.16
N ALA A 148 6.18 10.41 12.01
CA ALA A 148 6.93 11.34 12.86
C ALA A 148 6.47 12.79 12.66
N LEU A 149 6.33 13.25 11.42
CA LEU A 149 5.81 14.59 11.11
C LEU A 149 4.43 14.83 11.74
N LEU A 150 3.51 13.87 11.61
CA LEU A 150 2.18 13.94 12.21
C LEU A 150 2.22 14.03 13.74
N ARG A 151 3.07 13.24 14.40
CA ARG A 151 3.25 13.32 15.85
C ARG A 151 3.81 14.68 16.28
N ASP A 152 4.80 15.19 15.56
CA ASP A 152 5.55 16.35 16.02
C ASP A 152 4.79 17.66 15.72
N HIS A 153 4.09 17.75 14.58
CA HIS A 153 3.40 18.97 14.15
C HIS A 153 1.89 18.96 14.39
N PHE A 154 1.23 17.80 14.29
CA PHE A 154 -0.21 17.67 14.54
C PHE A 154 -0.51 17.06 15.91
N LYS A 155 0.51 16.75 16.72
CA LYS A 155 0.37 16.09 18.03
C LYS A 155 -0.42 14.78 17.93
N LEU A 156 -0.31 14.10 16.79
CA LEU A 156 -1.07 12.88 16.53
C LEU A 156 -0.65 11.78 17.51
N MET A 157 -1.63 11.29 18.26
CA MET A 157 -1.57 10.03 18.99
C MET A 157 -2.65 9.11 18.45
N ALA A 158 -2.27 7.90 18.08
CA ALA A 158 -3.19 6.91 17.52
C ALA A 158 -2.72 5.50 17.82
N HIS A 159 -3.67 4.56 17.82
CA HIS A 159 -3.39 3.13 17.92
C HIS A 159 -4.33 2.32 17.03
N PHE A 160 -3.90 1.10 16.69
CA PHE A 160 -4.77 0.17 15.97
C PHE A 160 -5.63 -0.62 16.95
N GLN A 161 -6.92 -0.70 16.65
CA GLN A 161 -7.86 -1.59 17.31
C GLN A 161 -8.45 -2.56 16.29
N THR A 162 -8.72 -3.80 16.71
CA THR A 162 -9.50 -4.74 15.88
C THR A 162 -10.97 -4.60 16.21
N LYS A 163 -11.82 -4.39 15.20
CA LYS A 163 -13.27 -4.26 15.37
C LYS A 163 -14.03 -5.10 14.34
N ASP A 164 -15.22 -5.56 14.73
CA ASP A 164 -16.13 -6.23 13.82
C ASP A 164 -16.88 -5.20 12.97
N LEU A 165 -16.51 -5.10 11.69
CA LEU A 165 -17.13 -4.21 10.71
C LEU A 165 -17.90 -5.02 9.66
N SER A 166 -18.74 -4.33 8.88
CA SER A 166 -19.24 -4.89 7.63
C SER A 166 -18.07 -4.99 6.65
N VAL A 167 -17.73 -6.20 6.24
CA VAL A 167 -16.58 -6.53 5.38
C VAL A 167 -17.01 -7.42 4.22
N TYR A 168 -16.09 -7.65 3.27
CA TYR A 168 -16.16 -8.81 2.39
C TYR A 168 -15.14 -9.86 2.84
N ALA A 169 -15.59 -11.09 3.02
CA ALA A 169 -14.69 -12.23 3.18
C ALA A 169 -14.34 -12.80 1.81
N LEU A 170 -13.07 -12.73 1.43
CA LEU A 170 -12.52 -13.38 0.24
C LEU A 170 -12.29 -14.85 0.56
N THR A 171 -12.96 -15.75 -0.17
CA THR A 171 -12.94 -17.19 0.07
C THR A 171 -12.76 -17.96 -1.23
N VAL A 172 -12.28 -19.20 -1.15
CA VAL A 172 -12.22 -20.09 -2.31
C VAL A 172 -13.64 -20.47 -2.75
N LEU A 173 -13.93 -20.33 -4.04
CA LEU A 173 -15.13 -20.86 -4.65
C LEU A 173 -15.00 -22.39 -4.73
N LYS A 174 -15.84 -23.11 -3.97
CA LYS A 174 -15.76 -24.57 -3.81
C LYS A 174 -15.51 -25.29 -5.15
N GLY A 175 -14.42 -26.04 -5.22
CA GLY A 175 -14.06 -26.89 -6.36
C GLY A 175 -13.65 -26.16 -7.63
N LYS A 176 -13.40 -24.84 -7.57
CA LYS A 176 -13.14 -24.02 -8.76
C LYS A 176 -11.89 -23.15 -8.65
N LEU A 177 -10.93 -23.46 -7.77
CA LEU A 177 -9.69 -22.68 -7.69
C LEU A 177 -8.98 -22.70 -9.06
N LYS A 178 -8.81 -21.53 -9.66
CA LYS A 178 -8.19 -21.35 -10.99
C LYS A 178 -6.82 -20.71 -10.92
N LEU A 179 -6.40 -20.30 -9.73
CA LEU A 179 -5.04 -19.85 -9.45
C LEU A 179 -4.05 -20.99 -9.71
N LYS A 180 -3.04 -20.71 -10.53
CA LYS A 180 -1.93 -21.64 -10.72
C LYS A 180 -0.90 -21.38 -9.62
N GLU A 181 -0.58 -22.39 -8.81
CA GLU A 181 0.54 -22.27 -7.87
C GLU A 181 1.86 -22.12 -8.65
N SER A 182 2.72 -21.22 -8.20
CA SER A 182 3.95 -20.90 -8.90
C SER A 182 5.10 -21.79 -8.42
N ASP A 183 5.97 -22.17 -9.36
CA ASP A 183 7.04 -23.14 -9.14
C ASP A 183 8.23 -22.59 -8.33
N THR A 184 8.20 -21.30 -7.94
CA THR A 184 9.30 -20.65 -7.21
C THR A 184 8.80 -19.73 -6.10
N THR A 185 9.57 -19.70 -5.01
CA THR A 185 9.35 -18.81 -3.86
C THR A 185 10.23 -17.56 -3.88
N ASP A 186 11.02 -17.38 -4.92
CA ASP A 186 11.94 -16.24 -5.06
C ASP A 186 11.16 -14.94 -5.22
N VAL A 187 11.16 -14.14 -4.14
CA VAL A 187 10.40 -12.89 -4.04
C VAL A 187 10.89 -11.83 -5.02
N LEU A 188 12.17 -11.89 -5.41
CA LEU A 188 12.79 -10.91 -6.29
C LEU A 188 12.34 -11.07 -7.75
N LYS A 189 11.70 -12.20 -8.08
CA LYS A 189 11.13 -12.47 -9.40
C LYS A 189 9.62 -12.25 -9.44
N THR A 190 9.03 -11.71 -8.37
CA THR A 190 7.61 -11.39 -8.35
C THR A 190 7.32 -10.32 -9.39
N GLU A 191 6.31 -10.53 -10.22
CA GLU A 191 5.84 -9.52 -11.17
C GLU A 191 4.40 -9.18 -10.84
N ALA A 192 4.10 -7.88 -10.81
CA ALA A 192 2.74 -7.40 -10.69
C ALA A 192 2.51 -6.27 -11.70
N ARG A 193 1.41 -6.37 -12.44
CA ARG A 193 0.94 -5.30 -13.32
C ARG A 193 -0.44 -4.88 -12.87
N PHE A 194 -0.59 -3.59 -12.60
CA PHE A 194 -1.85 -2.95 -12.25
C PHE A 194 -2.20 -1.97 -13.38
N SER A 195 -3.41 -2.10 -13.93
CA SER A 195 -3.97 -1.12 -14.85
C SER A 195 -5.48 -1.02 -14.65
N ASP A 196 -6.12 -0.08 -15.35
CA ASP A 196 -7.56 0.09 -15.26
C ASP A 196 -8.29 -1.02 -16.02
N GLY A 197 -8.73 -2.04 -15.28
CA GLY A 197 -9.41 -3.23 -15.79
C GLY A 197 -8.54 -4.49 -15.89
N GLU A 198 -7.28 -4.44 -15.45
CA GLU A 198 -6.41 -5.60 -15.43
C GLU A 198 -5.49 -5.65 -14.20
N LEU A 199 -5.32 -6.86 -13.66
CA LEU A 199 -4.39 -7.19 -12.61
C LEU A 199 -3.73 -8.52 -12.95
N THR A 200 -2.43 -8.47 -13.23
CA THR A 200 -1.61 -9.65 -13.43
C THR A 200 -0.66 -9.81 -12.26
N GLY A 201 -0.66 -10.99 -11.66
CA GLY A 201 0.32 -11.40 -10.66
C GLY A 201 1.09 -12.62 -11.14
N ARG A 202 2.41 -12.62 -10.93
CA ARG A 202 3.26 -13.79 -11.09
C ARG A 202 4.07 -14.00 -9.83
N ARG A 203 4.06 -15.23 -9.30
CA ARG A 203 4.73 -15.61 -8.04
C ARG A 203 4.24 -14.79 -6.85
N MET A 204 2.96 -14.40 -6.86
CA MET A 204 2.39 -13.49 -5.87
C MET A 204 1.65 -14.22 -4.76
N THR A 205 1.79 -13.73 -3.53
CA THR A 205 0.89 -14.11 -2.44
C THR A 205 -0.46 -13.44 -2.64
N LEU A 206 -1.56 -14.09 -2.23
CA LEU A 206 -2.90 -13.49 -2.34
C LEU A 206 -3.14 -12.34 -1.37
N SER A 207 -2.19 -12.03 -0.49
CA SER A 207 -2.21 -10.85 0.39
C SER A 207 -2.31 -9.53 -0.39
N ILE A 208 -2.00 -9.53 -1.68
CA ILE A 208 -2.21 -8.36 -2.56
C ILE A 208 -3.70 -8.09 -2.84
N LEU A 209 -4.54 -9.13 -2.85
CA LEU A 209 -5.93 -9.01 -3.29
C LEU A 209 -6.78 -8.21 -2.31
N PRO A 210 -6.75 -8.41 -0.98
CA PRO A 210 -7.57 -7.62 -0.07
C PRO A 210 -7.38 -6.10 -0.16
N PRO A 211 -6.16 -5.52 -0.08
CA PRO A 211 -6.00 -4.07 -0.21
C PRO A 211 -6.41 -3.56 -1.59
N PHE A 212 -6.12 -4.32 -2.66
CA PHE A 212 -6.57 -3.98 -4.02
C PHE A 212 -8.11 -3.95 -4.12
N LEU A 213 -8.79 -5.01 -3.67
CA LEU A 213 -10.24 -5.13 -3.73
C LEU A 213 -10.94 -4.13 -2.83
N MET A 214 -10.33 -3.79 -1.68
CA MET A 214 -10.84 -2.74 -0.80
C MET A 214 -10.89 -1.39 -1.52
N MET A 215 -9.86 -1.05 -2.29
CA MET A 215 -9.82 0.18 -3.09
C MET A 215 -10.88 0.19 -4.20
N GLN A 216 -11.14 -0.97 -4.82
CA GLN A 216 -12.16 -1.08 -5.87
C GLN A 216 -13.60 -1.05 -5.32
N LEU A 217 -13.83 -1.67 -4.17
CA LEU A 217 -15.18 -1.92 -3.62
C LEU A 217 -15.61 -0.92 -2.54
N GLY A 218 -14.69 -0.06 -2.07
CA GLY A 218 -14.98 0.89 -1.00
C GLY A 218 -15.33 0.22 0.35
N LYS A 219 -14.92 -1.03 0.55
CA LYS A 219 -15.28 -1.84 1.72
C LYS A 219 -14.11 -2.72 2.18
N PRO A 220 -13.86 -2.88 3.48
CA PRO A 220 -12.74 -3.72 3.93
C PRO A 220 -12.90 -5.16 3.44
N VAL A 221 -11.80 -5.76 3.01
CA VAL A 221 -11.74 -7.14 2.53
C VAL A 221 -10.82 -7.94 3.45
N ILE A 222 -11.30 -9.11 3.90
CA ILE A 222 -10.53 -10.04 4.73
C ILE A 222 -10.22 -11.28 3.90
N ASP A 223 -8.95 -11.68 3.85
CA ASP A 223 -8.55 -12.95 3.26
C ASP A 223 -8.92 -14.12 4.18
N GLN A 224 -9.84 -14.96 3.70
CA GLN A 224 -10.25 -16.24 4.31
C GLN A 224 -10.09 -17.40 3.33
N THR A 225 -9.19 -17.25 2.35
CA THR A 225 -8.90 -18.32 1.38
C THR A 225 -8.08 -19.45 2.00
N ASN A 226 -7.33 -19.17 3.08
CA ASN A 226 -6.32 -20.03 3.68
C ASN A 226 -5.18 -20.44 2.72
N LEU A 227 -5.04 -19.74 1.59
CA LEU A 227 -3.99 -19.99 0.62
C LEU A 227 -2.71 -19.26 1.04
N LYS A 228 -1.65 -20.02 1.31
CA LYS A 228 -0.34 -19.50 1.76
C LYS A 228 0.75 -19.55 0.68
N GLY A 229 0.44 -20.20 -0.46
CA GLY A 229 1.35 -20.31 -1.58
C GLY A 229 1.53 -19.00 -2.34
N ARG A 230 2.34 -19.09 -3.39
CA ARG A 230 2.48 -18.06 -4.41
C ARG A 230 1.76 -18.52 -5.66
N TYR A 231 1.09 -17.59 -6.32
CA TYR A 231 0.22 -17.89 -7.44
C TYR A 231 0.51 -16.99 -8.62
N ASP A 232 0.34 -17.58 -9.80
CA ASP A 232 0.25 -16.89 -11.06
C ASP A 232 -1.23 -16.73 -11.41
N PHE A 233 -1.63 -15.51 -11.71
CA PHE A 233 -3.01 -15.20 -12.06
C PHE A 233 -3.13 -13.97 -12.96
N ASP A 234 -4.19 -13.98 -13.75
CA ASP A 234 -4.62 -12.84 -14.55
C ASP A 234 -6.06 -12.56 -14.18
N LEU A 235 -6.37 -11.30 -13.87
CA LEU A 235 -7.70 -10.83 -13.59
C LEU A 235 -8.00 -9.69 -14.53
N ARG A 236 -9.02 -9.86 -15.38
CA ARG A 236 -9.49 -8.83 -16.32
C ARG A 236 -10.95 -8.54 -16.06
N TRP A 237 -11.29 -7.27 -15.92
CA TRP A 237 -12.66 -6.83 -15.64
C TRP A 237 -12.97 -5.52 -16.33
N THR A 238 -14.26 -5.24 -16.49
CA THR A 238 -14.73 -3.91 -16.92
C THR A 238 -14.81 -2.99 -15.70
N PRO A 239 -14.04 -1.88 -15.65
CA PRO A 239 -14.08 -0.94 -14.53
C PRO A 239 -15.46 -0.30 -14.37
N GLU A 240 -15.86 -0.06 -13.13
CA GLU A 240 -17.12 0.63 -12.84
C GLU A 240 -17.08 2.08 -13.34
N GLY A 241 -18.02 2.43 -14.22
CA GLY A 241 -18.18 3.76 -14.78
C GLY A 241 -17.73 3.92 -16.24
N ARG A 242 -17.16 2.87 -16.87
CA ARG A 242 -17.06 2.83 -18.34
C ARG A 242 -18.42 2.50 -18.94
N SER A 243 -18.75 3.15 -20.05
CA SER A 243 -19.93 2.78 -20.85
C SER A 243 -19.65 1.50 -21.63
N ASP A 244 -20.70 0.74 -21.95
CA ASP A 244 -20.58 -0.46 -22.79
C ASP A 244 -20.03 -0.12 -24.20
N GLU A 245 -20.23 1.11 -24.68
CA GLU A 245 -19.69 1.61 -25.95
C GLU A 245 -18.16 1.76 -25.93
N GLU A 246 -17.57 2.17 -24.80
CA GLU A 246 -16.12 2.28 -24.62
C GLU A 246 -15.44 0.90 -24.45
N ALA A 247 -16.21 -0.10 -24.03
CA ALA A 247 -15.70 -1.41 -23.65
C ALA A 247 -15.57 -2.40 -24.83
N GLY A 248 -16.05 -2.02 -26.02
CA GLY A 248 -15.94 -2.78 -27.27
C GLY A 248 -16.96 -3.92 -27.39
N ALA A 249 -16.85 -4.71 -28.46
CA ALA A 249 -17.89 -5.69 -28.86
C ALA A 249 -18.05 -6.90 -27.92
N ASN A 250 -17.09 -7.16 -27.03
CA ASN A 250 -17.15 -8.21 -26.01
C ASN A 250 -16.33 -7.78 -24.78
N PRO A 251 -16.90 -6.96 -23.90
CA PRO A 251 -16.17 -6.46 -22.75
C PRO A 251 -15.94 -7.57 -21.72
N PRO A 252 -14.85 -7.52 -20.94
CA PRO A 252 -14.66 -8.40 -19.80
C PRO A 252 -15.83 -8.30 -18.80
N PRO A 253 -16.08 -9.32 -17.97
CA PRO A 253 -17.14 -9.25 -16.98
C PRO A 253 -16.86 -8.18 -15.91
N GLY A 254 -17.87 -7.83 -15.11
CA GLY A 254 -17.68 -6.98 -13.93
C GLY A 254 -16.77 -7.63 -12.89
N LEU A 255 -16.12 -6.83 -12.03
CA LEU A 255 -15.07 -7.27 -11.11
C LEU A 255 -15.45 -8.50 -10.26
N LEU A 256 -16.64 -8.53 -9.67
CA LEU A 256 -17.09 -9.65 -8.83
C LEU A 256 -17.24 -10.96 -9.60
N THR A 257 -17.65 -10.88 -10.87
CA THR A 257 -17.76 -12.02 -11.76
C THR A 257 -16.38 -12.46 -12.23
N ALA A 258 -15.50 -11.51 -12.59
CA ALA A 258 -14.12 -11.79 -12.98
C ALA A 258 -13.35 -12.53 -11.88
N ILE A 259 -13.49 -12.14 -10.61
CA ILE A 259 -12.85 -12.83 -9.47
C ILE A 259 -13.30 -14.30 -9.38
N GLN A 260 -14.56 -14.58 -9.67
CA GLN A 260 -15.10 -15.94 -9.66
C GLN A 260 -14.64 -16.75 -10.87
N GLU A 261 -14.71 -16.15 -12.05
CA GLU A 261 -14.43 -16.82 -13.31
C GLU A 261 -12.95 -17.02 -13.57
N GLU A 262 -12.09 -16.08 -13.19
CA GLU A 262 -10.65 -16.13 -13.48
C GLU A 262 -9.85 -16.69 -12.30
N LEU A 263 -10.19 -16.32 -11.06
CA LEU A 263 -9.41 -16.75 -9.89
C LEU A 263 -10.04 -17.94 -9.17
N GLY A 264 -11.34 -18.19 -9.37
CA GLY A 264 -12.04 -19.18 -8.58
C GLY A 264 -12.21 -18.77 -7.12
N LEU A 265 -12.24 -17.47 -6.87
CA LEU A 265 -12.46 -16.89 -5.55
C LEU A 265 -13.84 -16.22 -5.51
N LYS A 266 -14.36 -15.94 -4.32
CA LYS A 266 -15.60 -15.19 -4.17
C LYS A 266 -15.55 -14.29 -2.96
N LEU A 267 -16.28 -13.19 -3.03
CA LEU A 267 -16.49 -12.25 -1.95
C LEU A 267 -17.86 -12.51 -1.32
N ASN A 268 -17.89 -12.73 -0.02
CA ASN A 268 -19.15 -12.86 0.73
C ASN A 268 -19.28 -11.66 1.67
N ALA A 269 -20.39 -10.93 1.58
CA ALA A 269 -20.68 -9.88 2.55
C ALA A 269 -20.92 -10.52 3.92
N THR A 270 -20.18 -10.06 4.93
CA THR A 270 -20.30 -10.57 6.30
C THR A 270 -19.88 -9.49 7.30
N LYS A 271 -20.05 -9.76 8.59
CA LYS A 271 -19.29 -9.08 9.64
C LYS A 271 -17.98 -9.81 9.89
N GLY A 272 -16.92 -9.08 10.20
CA GLY A 272 -15.64 -9.66 10.55
C GLY A 272 -14.60 -8.64 11.02
N PRO A 273 -13.46 -9.13 11.54
CA PRO A 273 -12.46 -8.30 12.18
C PRO A 273 -11.67 -7.46 11.16
N ALA A 274 -11.71 -6.14 11.31
CA ALA A 274 -10.89 -5.19 10.57
C ALA A 274 -10.01 -4.38 11.53
N LYS A 275 -8.80 -4.04 11.08
CA LYS A 275 -7.93 -3.10 11.79
C LYS A 275 -8.42 -1.68 11.55
N VAL A 276 -8.76 -0.98 12.62
CA VAL A 276 -9.22 0.40 12.63
C VAL A 276 -8.16 1.25 13.32
N LEU A 277 -7.81 2.38 12.72
CA LEU A 277 -6.94 3.37 13.34
C LEU A 277 -7.78 4.28 14.22
N VAL A 278 -7.58 4.20 15.54
CA VAL A 278 -8.25 5.06 16.51
C VAL A 278 -7.37 6.27 16.76
N ILE A 279 -7.89 7.47 16.53
CA ILE A 279 -7.21 8.72 16.85
C ILE A 279 -7.48 9.04 18.33
N ASP A 280 -6.42 8.97 19.15
CA ASP A 280 -6.49 9.27 20.58
C ASP A 280 -6.41 10.77 20.84
N HIS A 281 -5.55 11.45 20.07
CA HIS A 281 -5.35 12.90 20.17
C HIS A 281 -4.85 13.47 18.84
N VAL A 282 -5.31 14.66 18.49
CA VAL A 282 -4.77 15.42 17.36
C VAL A 282 -5.11 16.89 17.51
N GLU A 283 -4.17 17.74 17.10
CA GLU A 283 -4.26 19.19 17.13
C GLU A 283 -4.07 19.76 15.73
N ARG A 284 -4.62 20.95 15.50
CA ARG A 284 -4.22 21.73 14.33
C ARG A 284 -2.75 22.10 14.45
N PRO A 285 -1.99 22.06 13.35
CA PRO A 285 -0.59 22.44 13.39
C PRO A 285 -0.46 23.92 13.72
N SER A 286 0.60 24.30 14.42
CA SER A 286 0.96 25.71 14.54
C SER A 286 1.39 26.23 13.16
N GLU A 287 0.93 27.43 12.80
CA GLU A 287 1.38 28.09 11.57
C GLU A 287 2.87 28.41 11.67
N ASN A 288 3.63 28.04 10.63
CA ASN A 288 5.07 28.31 10.49
C ASN A 288 5.34 29.00 9.14
#